data_AF-A0AAD7VFY9-F1
#
_entry.id   AF-A0AAD7VFY9-F1
#
_cell.length_a   1.000
_cell.length_b   1.000
_cell.length_c   1.000
_cell.angle_alpha   90.00
_cell.angle_beta   90.00
_cell.angle_gamma   90.00
#
_symmetry.space_group_name_H-M   'P 1'
#
loop_
_entity.id
_entity.type
_entity.pdbx_description
1 polymer ?
#
loop_
_entity_poly.entity_id
_entity_poly.type
_entity_poly.pdbx_seq_one_letter_code
_entity_poly.pdbx_strand_id
1 'polypeptide(L)'
;MAGVYEELESEEASSLDQNQPISVSTHLAPIYQAITEKHGDIAENCLFKCKCFTTTIVEGICAAVRDLQAMHFHSLQEHHLESLNLVATDAENLNLKVDWLRIRLDELTEALHLTSQQNNLQNDLTDKTKLAELMKNALDSKLAKMLNLQYDIHALESEMETIGVATKNLKSTLTDVKSKFVCFRNKTDGWFVIELLILLIYILLR
;
A
#
# COMPACT_ATOMS: atom_id res chain seq x y z
N MET A 1 -88.66 14.62 50.61
CA MET A 1 -87.22 14.42 50.85
C MET A 1 -86.90 13.05 50.26
N ALA A 2 -86.40 12.87 49.03
CA ALA A 2 -85.29 13.53 48.31
C ALA A 2 -84.02 13.56 49.15
N GLY A 3 -82.86 13.02 48.77
CA GLY A 3 -82.39 12.14 47.69
C GLY A 3 -81.19 11.35 48.27
N VAL A 4 -80.17 10.85 47.61
CA VAL A 4 -79.63 10.84 46.24
C VAL A 4 -78.70 9.61 46.24
N TYR A 5 -78.79 8.75 45.22
CA TYR A 5 -77.76 7.76 44.92
C TYR A 5 -76.69 8.47 44.11
N GLU A 6 -75.45 8.50 44.60
CA GLU A 6 -74.32 9.09 43.89
C GLU A 6 -73.69 8.03 42.98
N GLU A 7 -73.65 8.42 41.72
CA GLU A 7 -73.22 7.72 40.53
C GLU A 7 -71.70 7.85 40.44
N LEU A 8 -70.97 6.73 40.37
CA LEU A 8 -69.58 6.73 39.93
C LEU A 8 -69.53 6.03 38.59
N GLU A 9 -69.48 6.88 37.56
CA GLU A 9 -69.30 6.56 36.15
C GLU A 9 -68.09 5.63 35.97
N SER A 10 -68.36 4.48 35.37
CA SER A 10 -67.36 3.63 34.76
C SER A 10 -66.88 4.31 33.47
N GLU A 11 -65.63 4.80 33.47
CA GLU A 11 -64.95 5.19 32.25
C GLU A 11 -64.86 3.99 31.30
N GLU A 12 -65.57 4.11 30.19
CA GLU A 12 -65.68 3.11 29.14
C GLU A 12 -64.29 2.79 28.57
N ALA A 13 -63.96 1.50 28.58
CA ALA A 13 -62.88 0.95 27.77
C ALA A 13 -63.19 1.22 26.29
N SER A 14 -62.50 2.23 25.73
CA SER A 14 -62.50 2.54 24.30
C SER A 14 -62.21 1.27 23.51
N SER A 15 -63.24 0.75 22.83
CA SER A 15 -63.15 -0.36 21.90
C SER A 15 -62.06 -0.07 20.85
N LEU A 16 -61.00 -0.89 20.81
CA LEU A 16 -60.05 -0.87 19.70
C LEU A 16 -60.84 -1.24 18.42
N ASP A 17 -61.12 -0.23 17.60
CA ASP A 17 -61.66 -0.42 16.26
C ASP A 17 -60.63 -1.16 15.41
N GLN A 18 -60.93 -2.43 15.11
CA GLN A 18 -60.03 -3.32 14.39
C GLN A 18 -59.91 -2.97 12.89
N ASN A 19 -60.65 -1.95 12.41
CA ASN A 19 -60.72 -1.56 11.01
C ASN A 19 -60.04 -0.22 10.66
N GLN A 20 -59.36 0.45 11.61
CA GLN A 20 -58.63 1.67 11.28
C GLN A 20 -57.36 1.39 10.45
N PRO A 21 -57.06 2.22 9.43
CA PRO A 21 -55.82 2.12 8.66
C PRO A 21 -54.59 2.37 9.53
N ILE A 22 -53.45 1.79 9.14
CA ILE A 22 -52.16 2.02 9.83
C ILE A 22 -51.88 3.53 9.85
N SER A 23 -51.76 4.09 11.04
CA SER A 23 -51.47 5.51 11.26
C SER A 23 -50.18 5.62 12.04
N VAL A 24 -49.09 5.99 11.36
CA VAL A 24 -47.78 6.22 11.97
C VAL A 24 -47.70 7.62 12.58
N SER A 25 -46.81 7.78 13.56
CA SER A 25 -46.47 9.06 14.19
C SER A 25 -46.16 10.14 13.15
N THR A 26 -46.62 11.37 13.40
CA THR A 26 -46.56 12.49 12.43
C THR A 26 -45.16 12.76 11.87
N HIS A 27 -44.11 12.56 12.68
CA HIS A 27 -42.72 12.79 12.26
C HIS A 27 -42.14 11.66 11.40
N LEU A 28 -42.77 10.48 11.37
CA LEU A 28 -42.40 9.34 10.53
C LEU A 28 -43.32 9.18 9.32
N ALA A 29 -44.47 9.85 9.32
CA ALA A 29 -45.44 9.83 8.21
C ALA A 29 -44.83 10.11 6.83
N PRO A 30 -43.93 11.10 6.65
CA PRO A 30 -43.29 11.33 5.34
C PRO A 30 -42.43 10.15 4.88
N ILE A 31 -41.75 9.49 5.82
CA ILE A 31 -40.87 8.34 5.53
C ILE A 31 -41.72 7.11 5.20
N TYR A 32 -42.75 6.85 5.99
CA TYR A 32 -43.69 5.77 5.73
C TYR A 32 -44.34 5.92 4.36
N GLN A 33 -44.82 7.12 4.03
CA GLN A 33 -45.38 7.43 2.71
C GLN A 33 -44.37 7.14 1.60
N ALA A 34 -43.13 7.63 1.71
CA ALA A 34 -42.09 7.39 0.71
C ALA A 34 -41.76 5.90 0.55
N ILE A 35 -41.76 5.13 1.64
CA ILE A 35 -41.58 3.67 1.60
C ILE A 35 -42.76 3.03 0.87
N THR A 36 -44.00 3.37 1.24
CA THR A 36 -45.20 2.77 0.63
C THR A 36 -45.34 3.10 -0.84
N GLU A 37 -45.00 4.33 -1.25
CA GLU A 37 -44.99 4.74 -2.65
C GLU A 37 -44.00 3.92 -3.50
N LYS A 38 -42.85 3.56 -2.91
CA LYS A 38 -41.77 2.87 -3.64
C LYS A 38 -41.85 1.34 -3.56
N HIS A 39 -42.33 0.82 -2.44
CA HIS A 39 -42.23 -0.60 -2.09
C HIS A 39 -43.61 -1.25 -1.82
N GLY A 40 -44.69 -0.48 -1.86
CA GLY A 40 -46.04 -0.93 -1.51
C GLY A 40 -46.26 -1.00 0.00
N ASP A 41 -47.42 -1.55 0.41
CA ASP A 41 -47.70 -1.76 1.82
C ASP A 41 -46.79 -2.84 2.40
N ILE A 42 -45.82 -2.41 3.20
CA ILE A 42 -44.84 -3.30 3.83
C ILE A 42 -45.45 -4.22 4.90
N ALA A 43 -46.64 -3.90 5.40
CA ALA A 43 -47.33 -4.64 6.45
C ALA A 43 -48.49 -5.50 5.94
N GLU A 44 -48.68 -5.60 4.62
CA GLU A 44 -49.80 -6.33 3.99
C GLU A 44 -49.94 -7.78 4.49
N ASN A 45 -48.81 -8.46 4.70
CA ASN A 45 -48.74 -9.86 5.13
C ASN A 45 -48.29 -10.02 6.60
N CYS A 46 -48.33 -8.95 7.39
CA CYS A 46 -47.84 -8.96 8.76
C CYS A 46 -48.58 -10.02 9.61
N LEU A 47 -47.84 -10.75 10.45
CA LEU A 47 -48.40 -11.80 11.32
C LEU A 47 -49.40 -11.26 12.36
N PHE A 48 -49.25 -10.01 12.78
CA PHE A 48 -50.11 -9.42 13.79
C PHE A 48 -51.44 -8.93 13.20
N LYS A 49 -52.54 -9.39 13.80
CA LYS A 49 -53.89 -8.89 13.48
C LYS A 49 -54.22 -7.57 14.18
N CYS A 50 -53.62 -7.29 15.35
CA CYS A 50 -53.80 -5.98 15.98
C CYS A 50 -53.01 -4.94 15.21
N LYS A 51 -53.72 -3.94 14.68
CA LYS A 51 -53.11 -2.78 14.03
C LYS A 51 -52.17 -2.02 14.95
N CYS A 52 -52.44 -2.01 16.25
CA CYS A 52 -51.56 -1.42 17.27
C CYS A 52 -50.11 -1.94 17.20
N PHE A 53 -49.94 -3.26 17.13
CA PHE A 53 -48.62 -3.90 17.04
C PHE A 53 -47.99 -3.68 15.67
N THR A 54 -48.79 -3.83 14.60
CA THR A 54 -48.32 -3.57 13.23
C THR A 54 -47.79 -2.14 13.07
N THR A 55 -48.49 -1.13 13.58
CA THR A 55 -48.05 0.26 13.56
C THR A 55 -46.72 0.43 14.28
N THR A 56 -46.56 -0.16 15.48
CA THR A 56 -45.32 -0.04 16.26
C THR A 56 -44.10 -0.58 15.49
N ILE A 57 -44.25 -1.71 14.80
CA ILE A 57 -43.16 -2.31 14.02
C ILE A 57 -42.86 -1.46 12.78
N VAL A 58 -43.89 -0.99 12.08
CA VAL A 58 -43.75 -0.10 10.93
C VAL A 58 -43.05 1.21 11.32
N GLU A 59 -43.37 1.77 12.47
CA GLU A 59 -42.66 2.94 13.01
C GLU A 59 -41.18 2.62 13.30
N GLY A 60 -40.87 1.45 13.85
CA GLY A 60 -39.51 0.98 14.04
C GLY A 60 -38.71 0.94 12.72
N ILE A 61 -39.32 0.43 11.65
CA ILE A 61 -38.69 0.43 10.30
C ILE A 61 -38.52 1.86 9.79
N CYS A 62 -39.53 2.72 9.93
CA CYS A 62 -39.42 4.11 9.49
C CYS A 62 -38.33 4.88 10.25
N ALA A 63 -38.17 4.61 11.55
CA ALA A 63 -37.08 5.15 12.36
C ALA A 63 -35.72 4.64 11.87
N ALA A 64 -35.57 3.33 11.63
CA ALA A 64 -34.34 2.75 11.08
C ALA A 64 -33.95 3.39 9.72
N VAL A 65 -34.91 3.61 8.84
CA VAL A 65 -34.70 4.28 7.54
C VAL A 65 -34.28 5.73 7.73
N ARG A 66 -34.94 6.46 8.64
CA ARG A 66 -34.58 7.84 8.97
C ARG A 66 -33.14 7.92 9.47
N ASP A 67 -32.78 7.05 10.40
CA ASP A 67 -31.48 7.05 11.04
C ASP A 67 -30.39 6.71 9.99
N LEU A 68 -30.68 5.78 9.08
CA LEU A 68 -29.83 5.49 7.94
C LEU A 68 -29.68 6.69 6.97
N GLN A 69 -30.77 7.41 6.67
CA GLN A 69 -30.75 8.60 5.81
C GLN A 69 -30.00 9.78 6.45
N ALA A 70 -30.03 9.89 7.78
CA ALA A 70 -29.34 10.94 8.52
C ALA A 70 -27.83 10.69 8.61
N MET A 71 -27.37 9.44 8.47
CA MET A 71 -25.96 9.09 8.55
C MET A 71 -25.21 9.39 7.26
N HIS A 72 -24.09 10.11 7.36
CA HIS A 72 -23.13 10.20 6.28
C HIS A 72 -22.36 8.90 6.12
N PHE A 73 -22.13 8.47 4.88
CA PHE A 73 -21.40 7.23 4.57
C PHE A 73 -20.02 7.16 5.25
N HIS A 74 -19.30 8.28 5.33
CA HIS A 74 -17.98 8.35 6.00
C HIS A 74 -18.04 8.14 7.52
N SER A 75 -19.20 8.38 8.13
CA SER A 75 -19.44 8.17 9.57
C SER A 75 -20.07 6.82 9.86
N LEU A 76 -20.47 6.08 8.82
CA LEU A 76 -21.05 4.75 8.94
C LEU A 76 -19.99 3.78 9.46
N GLN A 77 -20.40 2.89 10.35
CA GLN A 77 -19.54 1.91 11.01
C GLN A 77 -20.30 0.59 11.08
N GLU A 78 -19.58 -0.51 11.27
CA GLU A 78 -20.15 -1.86 11.28
C GLU A 78 -21.29 -2.00 12.31
N HIS A 79 -21.09 -1.52 13.54
CA HIS A 79 -22.12 -1.58 14.60
C HIS A 79 -23.42 -0.83 14.26
N HIS A 80 -23.36 0.22 13.44
CA HIS A 80 -24.57 0.91 12.97
C HIS A 80 -25.38 0.00 12.04
N LEU A 81 -24.70 -0.71 11.13
CA LEU A 81 -25.34 -1.66 10.22
C LEU A 81 -25.80 -2.92 10.93
N GLU A 82 -25.08 -3.41 11.94
CA GLU A 82 -25.51 -4.52 12.79
C GLU A 82 -26.85 -4.20 13.47
N SER A 83 -26.96 -3.02 14.09
CA SER A 83 -28.20 -2.60 14.75
C SER A 83 -29.38 -2.51 13.76
N LEU A 84 -29.16 -1.96 12.56
CA LEU A 84 -30.20 -1.86 11.54
C LEU A 84 -30.57 -3.23 10.94
N ASN A 85 -29.60 -4.14 10.83
CA ASN A 85 -29.82 -5.51 10.38
C ASN A 85 -30.67 -6.31 11.37
N LEU A 86 -30.56 -6.06 12.69
CA LEU A 86 -31.45 -6.67 13.67
C LEU A 86 -32.91 -6.23 13.44
N VAL A 87 -33.14 -4.93 13.20
CA VAL A 87 -34.48 -4.41 12.87
C VAL A 87 -35.05 -5.05 11.60
N ALA A 88 -34.22 -5.18 10.55
CA ALA A 88 -34.63 -5.86 9.32
C ALA A 88 -34.97 -7.34 9.57
N THR A 89 -34.14 -8.05 10.34
CA THR A 89 -34.36 -9.46 10.71
C THR A 89 -35.68 -9.63 11.48
N ASP A 90 -35.94 -8.77 12.47
CA ASP A 90 -37.16 -8.83 13.27
C ASP A 90 -38.40 -8.56 12.40
N ALA A 91 -38.31 -7.61 11.47
CA ALA A 91 -39.39 -7.32 10.53
C ALA A 91 -39.65 -8.49 9.55
N GLU A 92 -38.60 -9.12 9.01
CA GLU A 92 -38.71 -10.31 8.15
C GLU A 92 -39.38 -11.47 8.89
N ASN A 93 -38.98 -11.73 10.14
CA ASN A 93 -39.57 -12.77 11.00
C ASN A 93 -41.07 -12.54 11.26
N LEU A 94 -41.53 -11.31 11.10
CA LEU A 94 -42.93 -10.89 11.26
C LEU A 94 -43.69 -10.81 9.93
N ASN A 95 -43.10 -11.31 8.84
CA ASN A 95 -43.60 -11.29 7.46
C ASN A 95 -43.84 -9.88 6.91
N LEU A 96 -43.09 -8.88 7.39
CA LEU A 96 -43.08 -7.56 6.73
C LEU A 96 -42.20 -7.61 5.47
N LYS A 97 -42.63 -6.90 4.42
CA LYS A 97 -41.91 -6.82 3.15
C LYS A 97 -40.76 -5.81 3.26
N VAL A 98 -39.63 -6.26 3.78
CA VAL A 98 -38.43 -5.42 4.02
C VAL A 98 -37.17 -5.90 3.27
N ASP A 99 -37.31 -6.79 2.28
CA ASP A 99 -36.18 -7.28 1.46
C ASP A 99 -35.35 -6.14 0.86
N TRP A 100 -36.00 -5.03 0.48
CA TRP A 100 -35.34 -3.83 -0.04
C TRP A 100 -34.42 -3.16 0.99
N LEU A 101 -34.77 -3.22 2.28
CA LEU A 101 -33.95 -2.68 3.37
C LEU A 101 -32.77 -3.60 3.61
N ARG A 102 -33.00 -4.93 3.61
CA ARG A 102 -31.94 -5.94 3.72
C ARG A 102 -30.89 -5.76 2.63
N ILE A 103 -31.31 -5.74 1.37
CA ILE A 103 -30.43 -5.53 0.22
C ILE A 103 -29.63 -4.23 0.40
N ARG A 104 -30.28 -3.16 0.86
CA ARG A 104 -29.60 -1.88 1.07
C ARG A 104 -28.54 -1.94 2.18
N LEU A 105 -28.81 -2.66 3.26
CA LEU A 105 -27.85 -2.85 4.36
C LEU A 105 -26.67 -3.73 3.92
N ASP A 106 -26.92 -4.74 3.09
CA ASP A 106 -25.87 -5.60 2.52
C ASP A 106 -24.95 -4.80 1.59
N GLU A 107 -25.51 -3.99 0.69
CA GLU A 107 -24.76 -3.08 -0.19
C GLU A 107 -23.85 -2.13 0.61
N LEU A 108 -24.35 -1.59 1.71
CA LEU A 108 -23.59 -0.69 2.57
C LEU A 108 -22.47 -1.42 3.32
N THR A 109 -22.73 -2.64 3.76
CA THR A 109 -21.73 -3.50 4.42
C THR A 109 -20.57 -3.80 3.45
N GLU A 110 -20.91 -4.18 2.22
CA GLU A 110 -19.91 -4.41 1.17
C GLU A 110 -19.11 -3.13 0.86
N ALA A 111 -19.79 -1.98 0.73
CA ALA A 111 -19.14 -0.71 0.46
C ALA A 111 -18.16 -0.28 1.57
N LEU A 112 -18.48 -0.53 2.84
CA LEU A 112 -17.55 -0.30 3.96
C LEU A 112 -16.30 -1.17 3.84
N HIS A 113 -16.49 -2.46 3.54
CA HIS A 113 -15.39 -3.40 3.38
C HIS A 113 -14.48 -3.03 2.19
N LEU A 114 -15.07 -2.62 1.06
CA LEU A 114 -14.33 -2.14 -0.10
C LEU A 114 -13.55 -0.86 0.19
N THR A 115 -14.12 0.07 0.97
CA THR A 115 -13.44 1.31 1.37
C THR A 115 -12.19 1.01 2.21
N SER A 116 -12.30 0.07 3.16
CA SER A 116 -11.17 -0.39 3.97
C SER A 116 -10.07 -1.02 3.11
N GLN A 117 -10.46 -1.92 2.20
CA GLN A 117 -9.52 -2.55 1.27
C GLN A 117 -8.82 -1.54 0.36
N GLN A 118 -9.56 -0.58 -0.19
CA GLN A 118 -9.02 0.46 -1.05
C GLN A 118 -7.93 1.27 -0.34
N ASN A 119 -8.17 1.68 0.91
CA ASN A 119 -7.18 2.41 1.70
C ASN A 119 -5.91 1.59 1.93
N ASN A 120 -6.06 0.30 2.26
CA ASN A 120 -4.92 -0.60 2.45
C ASN A 120 -4.09 -0.78 1.18
N LEU A 121 -4.76 -0.99 0.04
CA LEU A 121 -4.10 -1.11 -1.26
C LEU A 121 -3.38 0.17 -1.67
N GLN A 122 -3.98 1.33 -1.40
CA GLN A 122 -3.37 2.62 -1.72
C GLN A 122 -2.11 2.87 -0.87
N ASN A 123 -2.11 2.46 0.39
CA ASN A 123 -0.94 2.52 1.25
C ASN A 123 0.18 1.58 0.76
N ASP A 124 -0.13 0.30 0.48
CA ASP A 124 0.85 -0.67 -0.03
C ASP A 124 1.45 -0.23 -1.37
N LEU A 125 0.62 0.29 -2.28
CA LEU A 125 1.08 0.84 -3.55
C LEU A 125 2.07 1.99 -3.32
N THR A 126 1.71 2.94 -2.45
CA THR A 126 2.55 4.09 -2.13
C THR A 126 3.90 3.67 -1.57
N ASP A 127 3.93 2.69 -0.65
CA ASP A 127 5.16 2.21 -0.03
C ASP A 127 6.05 1.45 -1.01
N LYS A 128 5.44 0.60 -1.85
CA LYS A 128 6.17 -0.10 -2.91
C LYS A 128 6.74 0.85 -3.96
N THR A 129 6.00 1.89 -4.35
CA THR A 129 6.49 2.92 -5.27
C THR A 129 7.70 3.65 -4.69
N LYS A 130 7.65 4.06 -3.41
CA LYS A 130 8.80 4.68 -2.73
C LYS A 130 10.01 3.75 -2.68
N LEU A 131 9.80 2.47 -2.36
CA LEU A 131 10.87 1.48 -2.30
C LEU A 131 11.53 1.28 -3.68
N ALA A 132 10.72 1.19 -4.73
CA ALA A 132 11.22 1.07 -6.10
C ALA A 132 12.07 2.28 -6.51
N GLU A 133 11.64 3.49 -6.16
CA GLU A 133 12.39 4.72 -6.43
C GLU A 133 13.72 4.77 -5.67
N LEU A 134 13.73 4.36 -4.40
CA LEU A 134 14.96 4.23 -3.61
C LEU A 134 15.94 3.22 -4.22
N MET A 135 15.44 2.05 -4.63
CA MET A 135 16.25 1.02 -5.28
C MET A 135 16.83 1.50 -6.61
N LYS A 136 16.04 2.22 -7.41
CA LYS A 136 16.50 2.82 -8.67
C LYS A 136 17.63 3.81 -8.43
N ASN A 137 17.46 4.75 -7.50
CA ASN A 137 18.49 5.74 -7.18
C ASN A 137 19.78 5.08 -6.63
N ALA A 138 19.64 4.03 -5.82
CA ALA A 138 20.78 3.26 -5.34
C ALA A 138 21.52 2.54 -6.48
N LEU A 139 20.78 1.97 -7.43
CA LEU A 139 21.34 1.33 -8.62
C LEU A 139 22.10 2.34 -9.49
N ASP A 140 21.51 3.51 -9.77
CA ASP A 140 22.13 4.58 -10.54
C ASP A 140 23.44 5.06 -9.89
N SER A 141 23.47 5.20 -8.56
CA SER A 141 24.69 5.51 -7.81
C SER A 141 25.77 4.44 -7.94
N LYS A 142 25.38 3.15 -7.93
CA LYS A 142 26.32 2.03 -8.11
C LYS A 142 26.87 1.99 -9.53
N LEU A 143 26.03 2.22 -10.55
CA LEU A 143 26.45 2.30 -11.94
C LEU A 143 27.47 3.43 -12.16
N ALA A 144 27.24 4.61 -11.59
CA ALA A 144 28.17 5.73 -11.68
C ALA A 144 29.55 5.38 -11.08
N LYS A 145 29.58 4.73 -9.90
CA LYS A 145 30.82 4.28 -9.25
C LYS A 145 31.55 3.23 -10.08
N MET A 146 30.82 2.29 -10.69
CA MET A 146 31.40 1.26 -11.54
C MET A 146 32.08 1.86 -12.77
N LEU A 147 31.43 2.83 -13.44
CA LEU A 147 32.01 3.51 -14.60
C LEU A 147 33.29 4.27 -14.24
N ASN A 148 33.33 4.93 -13.07
CA ASN A 148 34.55 5.61 -12.62
C ASN A 148 35.71 4.62 -12.39
N LEU A 149 35.43 3.51 -11.72
CA LEU A 149 36.45 2.46 -11.51
C LEU A 149 36.94 1.87 -12.83
N GLN A 150 36.05 1.69 -13.81
CA GLN A 150 36.44 1.20 -15.13
C GLN A 150 37.37 2.19 -15.86
N TYR A 151 37.11 3.49 -15.74
CA TYR A 151 38.00 4.53 -16.25
C TYR A 151 39.38 4.47 -15.58
N ASP A 152 39.42 4.37 -14.25
CA ASP A 152 40.66 4.30 -13.48
C ASP A 152 41.51 3.07 -13.85
N ILE A 153 40.87 1.91 -14.04
CA ILE A 153 41.54 0.68 -14.50
C ILE A 153 42.19 0.90 -15.87
N HIS A 154 41.44 1.45 -16.83
CA HIS A 154 41.96 1.68 -18.18
C HIS A 154 43.12 2.68 -18.19
N ALA A 155 43.07 3.71 -17.34
CA ALA A 155 44.17 4.66 -17.19
C ALA A 155 45.45 3.95 -16.67
N LEU A 156 45.32 3.13 -15.62
CA LEU A 156 46.44 2.35 -15.07
C LEU A 156 47.00 1.33 -16.07
N GLU A 157 46.14 0.69 -16.86
CA GLU A 157 46.58 -0.23 -17.93
C GLU A 157 47.45 0.49 -18.98
N SER A 158 47.05 1.70 -19.40
CA SER A 158 47.82 2.51 -20.36
C SER A 158 49.17 2.96 -19.79
N GLU A 159 49.22 3.36 -18.52
CA GLU A 159 50.47 3.69 -17.84
C GLU A 159 51.40 2.48 -17.74
N MET A 160 50.86 1.31 -17.40
CA MET A 160 51.62 0.05 -17.31
C MET A 160 52.24 -0.33 -18.66
N GLU A 161 51.52 -0.16 -19.77
CA GLU A 161 52.05 -0.39 -21.11
C GLU A 161 53.25 0.53 -21.41
N THR A 162 53.10 1.83 -21.08
CA THR A 162 54.16 2.83 -21.27
C THR A 162 55.42 2.49 -20.46
N ILE A 163 55.25 2.15 -19.18
CA ILE A 163 56.33 1.70 -18.30
C ILE A 163 56.97 0.41 -18.82
N GLY A 164 56.17 -0.51 -19.36
CA GLY A 164 56.63 -1.76 -19.96
C GLY A 164 57.55 -1.53 -21.16
N VAL A 165 57.22 -0.59 -22.04
CA VAL A 165 58.06 -0.17 -23.17
C VAL A 165 59.37 0.46 -22.67
N ALA A 166 59.29 1.41 -21.72
CA ALA A 166 60.46 2.06 -21.15
C ALA A 166 61.44 1.05 -20.51
N THR A 167 60.90 0.06 -19.78
CA THR A 167 61.68 -1.01 -19.15
C THR A 167 62.41 -1.87 -20.18
N LYS A 168 61.74 -2.24 -21.29
CA LYS A 168 62.36 -3.00 -22.39
C LYS A 168 63.52 -2.22 -23.02
N ASN A 169 63.34 -0.92 -23.25
CA ASN A 169 64.38 -0.03 -23.79
C ASN A 169 65.56 0.14 -22.82
N LEU A 170 65.30 0.29 -21.52
CA LEU A 170 66.36 0.37 -20.52
C LEU A 170 67.15 -0.94 -20.43
N LYS A 171 66.46 -2.09 -20.56
CA LYS A 171 67.10 -3.40 -20.58
C LYS A 171 68.01 -3.60 -21.80
N SER A 172 67.59 -3.16 -22.99
CA SER A 172 68.42 -3.27 -24.20
C SER A 172 69.66 -2.38 -24.11
N THR A 173 69.51 -1.13 -23.66
CA THR A 173 70.64 -0.21 -23.45
C THR A 173 71.62 -0.70 -22.38
N LEU A 174 71.13 -1.25 -21.26
CA LEU A 174 72.00 -1.87 -20.25
C LEU A 174 72.81 -3.03 -20.83
N THR A 175 72.19 -3.86 -21.68
CA THR A 175 72.86 -4.99 -22.33
C THR A 175 73.95 -4.51 -23.30
N ASP A 176 73.68 -3.46 -24.07
CA ASP A 176 74.65 -2.81 -24.96
C ASP A 176 75.82 -2.18 -24.20
N VAL A 177 75.55 -1.43 -23.12
CA VAL A 177 76.61 -0.85 -22.28
C VAL A 177 77.48 -1.93 -21.65
N LYS A 178 76.85 -3.01 -21.15
CA LYS A 178 77.57 -4.15 -20.57
C LYS A 178 78.48 -4.84 -21.59
N SER A 179 78.00 -5.06 -22.82
CA SER A 179 78.82 -5.68 -23.87
C SER A 179 80.00 -4.78 -24.28
N LYS A 180 79.79 -3.47 -24.40
CA LYS A 180 80.85 -2.48 -24.64
C LYS A 180 81.90 -2.48 -23.52
N PHE A 181 81.47 -2.46 -22.26
CA PHE A 181 82.39 -2.48 -21.11
C PHE A 181 83.26 -3.74 -21.10
N VAL A 182 82.68 -4.92 -21.38
CA VAL A 182 83.43 -6.17 -21.51
C VAL A 182 84.46 -6.09 -22.64
N CYS A 183 84.10 -5.52 -23.79
CA CYS A 183 85.03 -5.32 -24.91
C CYS A 183 86.20 -4.38 -24.54
N PHE A 184 85.91 -3.25 -23.89
CA PHE A 184 86.93 -2.31 -23.43
C PHE A 184 87.90 -2.98 -22.46
N ARG A 185 87.40 -3.69 -21.45
CA ARG A 185 88.23 -4.39 -20.46
C ARG A 185 89.16 -5.41 -21.12
N ASN A 186 88.63 -6.24 -22.03
CA ASN A 186 89.44 -7.24 -22.73
C ASN A 186 90.56 -6.58 -23.58
N LYS A 187 90.31 -5.39 -24.13
CA LYS A 187 91.32 -4.64 -24.91
C LYS A 187 92.40 -4.02 -24.02
N THR A 188 92.04 -3.47 -22.86
CA THR A 188 93.02 -2.91 -21.92
C THR A 188 93.92 -3.99 -21.34
N ASP A 189 93.34 -5.14 -20.95
CA ASP A 189 94.11 -6.27 -20.41
C ASP A 189 95.13 -6.79 -21.44
N GLY A 190 94.75 -6.84 -22.73
CA GLY A 190 95.67 -7.22 -23.81
C GLY A 190 96.79 -6.21 -24.06
N TRP A 191 96.53 -4.91 -23.93
CA TRP A 191 97.56 -3.88 -24.10
C TRP A 191 98.61 -3.95 -22.96
N PHE A 192 98.19 -4.08 -21.70
CA PHE A 192 99.15 -4.23 -20.59
C PHE A 192 100.08 -5.43 -20.77
N VAL A 193 99.58 -6.54 -21.31
CA VAL A 193 100.41 -7.72 -21.64
C VAL A 193 101.45 -7.38 -22.71
N ILE A 194 101.08 -6.64 -23.75
CA ILE A 194 102.00 -6.22 -24.81
C ILE A 194 103.09 -5.28 -24.25
N GLU A 195 102.72 -4.29 -23.42
CA GLU A 195 103.70 -3.38 -22.79
C GLU A 195 104.70 -4.12 -21.90
N LEU A 196 104.22 -5.08 -21.10
CA LEU A 196 105.09 -5.92 -20.27
C LEU A 196 106.05 -6.77 -21.11
N LEU A 197 105.58 -7.34 -22.23
CA LEU A 197 106.43 -8.09 -23.15
C LEU A 197 107.50 -7.21 -23.80
N ILE A 198 107.15 -5.98 -24.21
CA ILE A 198 108.11 -5.01 -24.78
C ILE A 198 109.19 -4.66 -23.75
N LEU A 199 108.81 -4.39 -22.50
CA LEU A 199 109.76 -4.09 -21.42
C LEU A 199 110.68 -5.28 -21.13
N LEU A 200 110.14 -6.51 -21.10
CA LEU A 200 110.93 -7.74 -20.92
C LEU A 200 111.95 -7.96 -22.04
N ILE A 201 111.55 -7.78 -23.29
CA ILE A 201 112.44 -7.88 -24.46
C ILE A 201 113.56 -6.84 -24.36
N TYR A 202 113.23 -5.59 -24.02
CA TYR A 202 114.21 -4.52 -23.87
C TYR A 202 115.26 -4.81 -22.79
N ILE A 203 114.84 -5.41 -21.66
CA ILE A 203 115.77 -5.82 -20.58
C ILE A 203 116.70 -6.96 -21.03
N LEU A 204 116.20 -7.93 -21.80
CA LEU A 204 116.98 -9.10 -22.25
C LEU A 204 117.99 -8.79 -23.35
N LEU A 205 117.81 -7.68 -24.08
CA LEU A 205 118.69 -7.24 -25.19
C LEU A 205 119.77 -6.23 -24.76
N ARG A 206 119.87 -5.91 -23.47
CA ARG A 206 120.89 -5.02 -22.89
C ARG A 206 121.88 -5.81 -22.03
#